data_AF-A0A839RTX6-F1
#
_entry.id   AF-A0A839RTX6-F1
#
_cell.length_a   1.000
_cell.length_b   1.000
_cell.length_c   1.000
_cell.angle_alpha   90.00
_cell.angle_beta   90.00
_cell.angle_gamma   90.00
#
_symmetry.space_group_name_H-M   'P 1'
#
loop_
_entity.id
_entity.type
_entity.pdbx_description
1 polymer ?
#
loop_
_entity_poly.entity_id
_entity_poly.type
_entity_poly.pdbx_seq_one_letter_code
_entity_poly.pdbx_strand_id
1 'polypeptide(L)'
;MTLTSVAAWRALIAGIVAYEIVAPPGELLTDGMDRWRTAHPVLAVISVWLVAAHLLRVVPPAADPLSVAGRVVGGVRGWLGWR
;
A
#
# COMPACT_ATOMS: atom_id res chain seq x y z
N MET A 1 13.99 2.73 -16.89
CA MET A 1 14.50 1.91 -15.77
C MET A 1 13.32 1.15 -15.18
N THR A 2 13.16 -0.13 -15.52
CA THR A 2 12.08 -0.96 -14.97
C THR A 2 12.41 -1.31 -13.52
N LEU A 3 11.70 -0.70 -12.57
CA LEU A 3 11.77 -1.11 -11.17
C LEU A 3 11.21 -2.53 -11.07
N THR A 4 12.07 -3.49 -10.75
CA THR A 4 11.62 -4.85 -10.45
C THR A 4 10.80 -4.85 -9.16
N SER A 5 9.92 -5.84 -8.98
CA SER A 5 9.12 -5.97 -7.74
C SER A 5 10.01 -6.02 -6.50
N VAL A 6 11.17 -6.67 -6.59
CA VAL A 6 12.18 -6.74 -5.51
C VAL A 6 12.74 -5.36 -5.17
N ALA A 7 13.08 -4.54 -6.18
CA ALA A 7 13.59 -3.19 -5.96
C ALA A 7 12.53 -2.29 -5.32
N ALA A 8 11.27 -2.39 -5.76
CA ALA A 8 10.16 -1.66 -5.16
C ALA A 8 9.94 -2.06 -3.69
N TRP A 9 9.96 -3.35 -3.38
CA TRP A 9 9.88 -3.83 -1.99
C TRP A 9 11.00 -3.29 -1.11
N ARG A 10 12.23 -3.33 -1.59
CA ARG A 10 13.38 -2.78 -0.87
C ARG A 10 13.22 -1.29 -0.60
N ALA A 11 12.74 -0.52 -1.58
CA ALA A 11 12.52 0.91 -1.41
C ALA A 11 11.45 1.21 -0.35
N LEU A 12 10.33 0.47 -0.36
CA LEU A 12 9.26 0.64 0.65
C LEU A 12 9.75 0.32 2.06
N ILE A 13 10.46 -0.80 2.24
CA ILE A 13 11.03 -1.20 3.54
C ILE A 13 12.04 -0.16 4.01
N ALA A 14 12.95 0.27 3.14
CA ALA A 14 13.95 1.27 3.48
C ALA A 14 13.31 2.60 3.88
N GLY A 15 12.24 3.03 3.20
CA GLY A 15 11.49 4.23 3.53
C GLY A 15 10.82 4.15 4.91
N ILE A 16 10.19 3.02 5.24
CA ILE A 16 9.61 2.77 6.56
C ILE A 16 10.69 2.84 7.64
N VAL A 17 11.79 2.09 7.47
CA VAL A 17 12.89 2.06 8.46
C VAL A 17 13.53 3.43 8.63
N ALA A 18 13.79 4.14 7.53
CA ALA A 18 14.36 5.48 7.59
C ALA A 18 13.43 6.44 8.36
N TYR A 19 12.13 6.41 8.08
CA TYR A 19 11.16 7.24 8.78
C TYR A 19 11.12 6.93 10.29
N GLU A 20 11.01 5.66 10.65
CA GLU A 20 10.98 5.21 12.06
C GLU A 20 12.24 5.64 12.84
N ILE A 21 13.41 5.69 12.20
CA ILE A 21 14.67 6.12 12.85
C ILE A 21 14.72 7.63 13.07
N VAL A 22 14.21 8.43 12.13
CA VAL A 22 14.35 9.89 12.16
C VAL A 22 13.13 10.61 12.75
N ALA A 23 12.02 9.90 12.95
CA ALA A 23 10.79 10.46 13.44
C ALA A 23 10.96 11.08 14.85
N PRO A 24 10.38 12.27 15.09
CA PRO A 24 10.30 12.83 16.43
C PRO A 24 9.56 11.91 17.42
N PRO A 25 9.78 12.05 18.73
CA PRO A 25 9.02 11.31 19.73
C PRO A 25 7.50 11.53 19.55
N GLY A 26 6.73 10.44 19.47
CA GLY A 26 5.29 10.48 19.28
C GLY A 26 4.84 10.58 17.81
N GLU A 27 5.76 10.58 16.86
CA GLU A 27 5.48 10.64 15.42
C GLU A 27 5.97 9.40 14.66
N LEU A 28 6.11 8.26 15.34
CA LEU A 28 6.34 6.98 14.67
C LEU A 28 5.12 6.61 13.79
N LEU A 29 5.29 5.75 12.78
CA LEU A 29 4.13 5.31 11.98
C LEU A 29 3.15 4.54 12.86
N THR A 30 3.64 3.84 13.87
CA THR A 30 2.80 3.18 14.88
C THR A 30 2.00 4.20 15.69
N ASP A 31 2.61 5.32 16.09
CA ASP A 31 1.91 6.36 16.85
C ASP A 31 0.82 7.03 16.00
N GLY A 32 1.13 7.31 14.74
CA GLY A 32 0.16 7.80 13.76
C GLY A 32 -0.99 6.81 13.55
N MET A 33 -0.68 5.51 13.47
CA MET A 33 -1.68 4.46 13.37
C MET A 33 -2.56 4.38 14.61
N ASP A 34 -2.00 4.52 15.81
CA ASP A 34 -2.77 4.50 17.06
C ASP A 34 -3.72 5.70 17.17
N ARG A 35 -3.26 6.89 16.79
CA ARG A 35 -4.14 8.08 16.69
C ARG A 35 -5.26 7.85 15.68
N TRP A 36 -4.95 7.27 14.52
CA TRP A 36 -5.95 7.00 13.49
C TRP A 36 -6.95 5.93 13.93
N ARG A 37 -6.49 4.86 14.60
CA ARG A 37 -7.37 3.84 15.19
C ARG A 37 -8.29 4.42 16.26
N THR A 38 -7.81 5.39 17.04
CA THR A 38 -8.62 6.06 18.05
C THR A 38 -9.72 6.92 17.41
N ALA A 39 -9.39 7.67 16.36
CA ALA A 39 -10.36 8.54 15.67
C ALA A 39 -11.33 7.76 14.76
N HIS A 40 -10.83 6.74 14.07
CA HIS A 40 -11.54 5.99 13.03
C HIS A 40 -11.21 4.48 13.09
N PRO A 41 -11.66 3.76 14.14
CA PRO A 41 -11.21 2.40 14.44
C PRO A 41 -11.46 1.41 13.30
N VAL A 42 -12.60 1.53 12.63
CA VAL A 42 -12.97 0.64 11.52
C VAL A 42 -12.16 0.94 10.27
N LEU A 43 -12.04 2.21 9.88
CA LEU A 43 -11.34 2.60 8.64
C LEU A 43 -9.84 2.31 8.72
N ALA A 44 -9.21 2.60 9.86
CA ALA A 44 -7.80 2.32 10.08
C ALA A 44 -7.52 0.82 9.88
N VAL A 45 -8.29 -0.04 10.53
CA VAL A 45 -8.13 -1.50 10.43
C VAL A 45 -8.40 -2.00 9.02
N ILE A 46 -9.51 -1.59 8.40
CA ILE A 46 -9.87 -2.03 7.04
C ILE A 46 -8.79 -1.65 6.03
N SER A 47 -8.21 -0.45 6.12
CA SER A 47 -7.18 0.01 5.17
C SER A 47 -5.95 -0.91 5.17
N VAL A 48 -5.45 -1.28 6.35
CA VAL A 48 -4.29 -2.18 6.48
C VAL A 48 -4.65 -3.58 5.99
N TRP A 49 -5.81 -4.10 6.40
CA TRP A 49 -6.25 -5.43 5.97
C TRP A 49 -6.46 -5.52 4.47
N LEU A 50 -7.01 -4.49 3.84
CA LEU A 50 -7.23 -4.46 2.39
C LEU A 50 -5.90 -4.55 1.65
N VAL A 51 -4.90 -3.74 2.05
CA VAL A 51 -3.57 -3.77 1.43
C VAL A 51 -2.87 -5.09 1.70
N ALA A 52 -2.89 -5.58 2.93
CA ALA A 52 -2.28 -6.86 3.30
C ALA A 52 -2.93 -8.02 2.54
N ALA A 53 -4.25 -8.08 2.48
CA ALA A 53 -5.00 -9.11 1.77
C ALA A 53 -4.68 -9.13 0.28
N HIS A 54 -4.55 -7.95 -0.35
CA HIS A 54 -4.12 -7.83 -1.75
C HIS A 54 -2.71 -8.39 -1.95
N LEU A 55 -1.74 -7.91 -1.17
CA LEU A 55 -0.33 -8.28 -1.32
C LEU A 55 -0.09 -9.78 -1.06
N LEU A 56 -0.83 -10.36 -0.10
CA LEU A 56 -0.79 -11.77 0.25
C LEU A 56 -1.68 -12.64 -0.63
N ARG A 57 -2.43 -12.06 -1.57
CA ARG A 57 -3.39 -12.76 -2.45
C ARG A 57 -4.42 -13.58 -1.68
N VAL A 58 -4.89 -13.06 -0.54
CA VAL A 58 -5.91 -13.70 0.30
C VAL A 58 -7.25 -13.79 -0.43
N VAL A 59 -7.54 -12.81 -1.29
CA VAL A 59 -8.79 -12.71 -2.05
C VAL A 59 -8.53 -12.99 -3.54
N PRO A 60 -9.42 -13.70 -4.25
CA PRO A 60 -9.31 -13.86 -5.69
C PRO A 60 -9.24 -12.52 -6.44
N PRO A 61 -8.47 -12.39 -7.54
CA PRO A 61 -8.26 -11.12 -8.24
C PRO A 61 -9.53 -10.40 -8.75
N ALA A 62 -10.64 -11.13 -8.88
CA ALA A 62 -11.94 -10.57 -9.28
C ALA A 62 -12.62 -9.78 -8.14
N ALA A 63 -12.39 -10.17 -6.89
CA ALA A 63 -12.96 -9.54 -5.70
C ALA A 63 -11.95 -8.67 -4.93
N ASP A 64 -10.72 -8.58 -5.43
CA ASP A 64 -9.64 -7.76 -4.87
C ASP A 64 -9.69 -6.33 -5.48
N PRO A 65 -10.04 -5.31 -4.68
CA PRO A 65 -10.21 -3.94 -5.18
C PRO A 65 -8.95 -3.36 -5.84
N LEU A 66 -7.76 -3.69 -5.33
CA LEU A 66 -6.49 -3.19 -5.86
C LEU A 66 -6.14 -3.83 -7.20
N SER A 67 -6.43 -5.12 -7.34
CA SER A 67 -6.31 -5.83 -8.63
C SER A 67 -7.30 -5.28 -9.68
N VAL A 68 -8.54 -4.96 -9.27
CA VAL A 68 -9.54 -4.32 -10.16
C VAL A 68 -9.04 -2.96 -10.62
N ALA A 69 -8.59 -2.11 -9.69
CA ALA A 69 -8.07 -0.78 -10.00
C ALA A 69 -6.88 -0.84 -10.97
N GLY A 70 -5.93 -1.75 -10.73
CA GLY A 70 -4.79 -1.96 -11.63
C GLY A 70 -5.19 -2.34 -13.05
N ARG A 71 -6.23 -3.19 -13.21
CA ARG A 71 -6.76 -3.55 -14.53
C ARG A 71 -7.39 -2.36 -15.26
N VAL A 72 -8.14 -1.51 -14.55
CA VAL A 72 -8.75 -0.31 -15.13
C VAL A 72 -7.66 0.65 -15.62
N VAL A 73 -6.67 0.93 -14.78
CA VAL A 73 -5.54 1.83 -15.14
C VAL A 73 -4.72 1.27 -16.29
N GLY A 74 -4.42 -0.04 -16.28
CA GLY A 74 -3.73 -0.71 -17.38
C GLY A 74 -4.51 -0.69 -18.69
N GLY A 75 -5.83 -0.89 -18.62
CA GLY A 75 -6.73 -0.80 -19.78
C GLY A 75 -6.74 0.60 -20.41
N VAL A 76 -6.79 1.66 -19.59
CA VAL A 76 -6.69 3.06 -20.05
C VAL A 76 -5.34 3.32 -20.71
N ARG A 77 -4.23 2.83 -20.14
CA ARG A 77 -2.88 3.00 -20.71
C ARG A 77 -2.72 2.26 -22.04
N GLY A 78 -3.36 1.10 -22.18
CA GLY A 78 -3.41 0.33 -23.43
C GLY A 78 -4.22 1.04 -24.52
N TRP A 79 -5.32 1.70 -24.17
CA TRP A 79 -6.15 2.49 -25.10
C TRP A 79 -5.42 3.74 -25.61
N LEU A 80 -4.57 4.35 -24.78
CA LEU A 80 -3.76 5.53 -25.12
C LEU A 80 -2.45 5.20 -25.89
N GLY A 81 -2.23 3.94 -26.29
CA GLY A 81 -1.17 3.56 -27.24
C GLY A 81 0.27 3.52 -26.69
N TRP A 82 0.47 3.58 -25.37
CA TRP A 82 1.80 3.49 -24.76
C TRP A 82 2.22 2.01 -24.62
N ARG A 83 2.76 1.44 -25.70
CA ARG A 83 3.39 0.12 -25.74
C ARG A 83 4.86 0.20 -25.35
#